data_AF-M9MAM4-F1
#
_entry.id   AF-M9MAM4-F1
#
_cell.length_a   1.000
_cell.length_b   1.000
_cell.length_c   1.000
_cell.angle_alpha   90.00
_cell.angle_beta   90.00
_cell.angle_gamma   90.00
#
_symmetry.space_group_name_H-M   'P 1'
#
loop_
_entity.id
_entity.type
_entity.pdbx_description
1 polymer ?
#
loop_
_entity_poly.entity_id
_entity_poly.type
_entity_poly.pdbx_seq_one_letter_code
_entity_poly.pdbx_strand_id
1 'polypeptide(L)'
;MTTKHSTASHTTTSQHSIADQHLVRGPKHHLKRLNAPSSWMLDKLSGTYAPRPSNGPHKLREALPLVVSIDSTRQIQQHPADKPAQHRTDERDADKILLRNRLKYALTGREVNAITAQRLIKVDGKVRTDPTYPTGFQDVVSIEKSGEHFRILYDAKGRFIVHRITAEEATYKLLKVKKVQLGARGVPHVVTHDGRTIRYPDPAIKVNDTVRFDIESQKILDFVTFDTGATVMVTGGRNMGRAGVITGKERHLGGFDIVHIRDVLGRDFSTRLSNVFVIGTDGKPMISMPRGGGVKLTITEERDQRRRQKEARGQ
;
A
#
# COMPACT_ATOMS: atom_id res chain seq x y z
N MET A 1 73.41 -7.43 50.19
CA MET A 1 73.38 -8.45 49.12
C MET A 1 72.07 -8.30 48.36
N THR A 2 72.18 -8.21 47.03
CA THR A 2 71.14 -8.38 45.99
C THR A 2 69.94 -7.41 45.98
N THR A 3 70.11 -6.37 45.15
CA THR A 3 69.09 -5.71 44.32
C THR A 3 68.13 -6.70 43.66
N LYS A 4 66.83 -6.43 43.70
CA LYS A 4 65.86 -6.91 42.70
C LYS A 4 64.95 -5.78 42.27
N HIS A 5 65.03 -5.51 40.97
CA HIS A 5 64.29 -4.50 40.23
C HIS A 5 62.78 -4.77 40.26
N SER A 6 62.02 -3.69 40.47
CA SER A 6 60.57 -3.59 40.26
C SER A 6 60.29 -3.57 38.76
N THR A 7 59.75 -4.65 38.21
CA THR A 7 59.18 -4.69 36.86
C THR A 7 57.71 -4.32 36.90
N ALA A 8 57.40 -3.08 36.53
CA ALA A 8 56.04 -2.64 36.23
C ALA A 8 55.60 -3.27 34.90
N SER A 9 54.64 -4.19 34.95
CA SER A 9 53.99 -4.74 33.77
C SER A 9 52.95 -3.75 33.25
N HIS A 10 53.26 -3.07 32.14
CA HIS A 10 52.30 -2.33 31.35
C HIS A 10 51.22 -3.30 30.83
N THR A 11 50.01 -3.19 31.38
CA THR A 11 48.82 -3.78 30.77
C THR A 11 48.47 -2.95 29.54
N THR A 12 48.88 -3.41 28.36
CA THR A 12 48.42 -2.86 27.09
C THR A 12 46.93 -3.14 26.96
N THR A 13 46.10 -2.21 27.42
CA THR A 13 44.69 -2.12 27.05
C THR A 13 44.63 -2.01 25.54
N SER A 14 44.35 -3.12 24.85
CA SER A 14 44.05 -3.11 23.43
C SER A 14 42.77 -2.31 23.23
N GLN A 15 42.92 -1.02 22.96
CA GLN A 15 41.88 -0.22 22.37
C GLN A 15 41.57 -0.83 21.00
N HIS A 16 40.59 -1.72 20.93
CA HIS A 16 39.87 -1.97 19.70
C HIS A 16 39.01 -0.73 19.43
N SER A 17 39.66 0.29 18.88
CA SER A 17 39.01 1.37 18.14
C SER A 17 38.42 0.76 16.86
N ILE A 18 37.27 0.10 16.98
CA ILE A 18 36.44 -0.15 15.80
C ILE A 18 35.74 1.16 15.53
N ALA A 19 36.32 1.91 14.59
CA ALA A 19 35.70 3.01 13.92
C ALA A 19 34.31 2.58 13.43
N ASP A 20 33.27 2.94 14.16
CA ASP A 20 31.90 2.88 13.65
C ASP A 20 31.74 4.09 12.71
N GLN A 21 32.35 3.93 11.53
CA GLN A 21 32.37 4.91 10.47
C GLN A 21 30.93 5.15 10.01
N HIS A 22 30.38 6.28 10.42
CA HIS A 22 29.37 7.11 9.76
C HIS A 22 28.89 6.57 8.38
N LEU A 23 27.99 5.58 8.37
CA LEU A 23 27.39 5.06 7.13
C LEU A 23 26.25 5.97 6.65
N VAL A 24 26.59 7.20 6.27
CA VAL A 24 25.75 8.03 5.40
C VAL A 24 26.41 8.10 4.03
N ARG A 25 26.23 7.03 3.25
CA ARG A 25 26.70 6.96 1.86
C ARG A 25 25.51 6.65 0.95
N GLY A 26 24.84 7.70 0.47
CA GLY A 26 23.83 7.63 -0.59
C GLY A 26 22.47 7.01 -0.20
N PRO A 27 21.60 6.78 -1.21
CA PRO A 27 20.28 6.18 -1.03
C PRO A 27 20.34 4.77 -0.42
N LYS A 28 19.51 4.51 0.58
CA LYS A 28 19.42 3.18 1.20
C LYS A 28 18.66 2.22 0.29
N HIS A 29 19.26 1.07 -0.01
CA HIS A 29 18.66 0.01 -0.84
C HIS A 29 17.85 -1.03 -0.05
N HIS A 30 18.08 -1.13 1.26
CA HIS A 30 17.45 -2.14 2.12
C HIS A 30 16.38 -1.53 3.03
N LEU A 31 15.35 -2.31 3.35
CA LEU A 31 14.34 -1.98 4.34
C LEU A 31 14.32 -3.08 5.42
N LYS A 32 14.54 -2.71 6.69
CA LYS A 32 14.41 -3.64 7.82
C LYS A 32 12.93 -3.95 8.04
N ARG A 33 12.61 -5.20 8.38
CA ARG A 33 11.23 -5.67 8.54
C ARG A 33 10.46 -4.94 9.63
N LEU A 34 11.12 -4.70 10.76
CA LEU A 34 10.56 -3.91 11.87
C LEU A 34 10.19 -2.48 11.47
N ASN A 35 10.85 -1.93 10.45
CA ASN A 35 10.62 -0.58 9.95
C ASN A 35 9.67 -0.55 8.74
N ALA A 36 9.13 -1.70 8.33
CA ALA A 36 8.15 -1.77 7.27
C ALA A 36 6.81 -1.16 7.72
N PRO A 37 6.00 -0.63 6.79
CA PRO A 37 4.66 -0.14 7.11
C PRO A 37 3.81 -1.21 7.80
N SER A 38 3.19 -0.87 8.92
CA SER A 38 2.32 -1.78 9.69
C SER A 38 1.10 -2.25 8.89
N SER A 39 0.65 -1.44 7.91
CA SER A 39 -0.46 -1.76 7.00
C SER A 39 -0.18 -2.98 6.11
N TRP A 40 1.09 -3.37 5.94
CA TRP A 40 1.48 -4.56 5.18
C TRP A 40 1.22 -5.86 5.94
N MET A 41 1.04 -5.79 7.26
CA MET A 41 0.85 -6.93 8.15
C MET A 41 1.94 -7.99 7.99
N LEU A 42 3.20 -7.54 7.95
CA LEU A 42 4.34 -8.46 8.01
C LEU A 42 4.52 -8.94 9.44
N ASP A 43 4.72 -10.23 9.61
CA ASP A 43 5.14 -10.85 10.85
C ASP A 43 6.56 -10.39 11.24
N LYS A 44 6.91 -10.58 12.50
CA LYS A 44 8.18 -10.09 13.05
C LYS A 44 9.33 -11.10 12.95
N LEU A 45 9.04 -12.39 12.77
CA LEU A 45 9.99 -13.48 13.06
C LEU A 45 10.50 -14.19 11.80
N SER A 46 9.74 -14.21 10.70
CA SER A 46 10.07 -14.99 9.50
C SER A 46 11.21 -14.40 8.65
N GLY A 47 11.84 -13.30 9.08
CA GLY A 47 13.00 -12.74 8.41
C GLY A 47 13.40 -11.35 8.90
N THR A 48 14.64 -10.94 8.60
CA THR A 48 15.20 -9.66 9.05
C THR A 48 14.81 -8.47 8.14
N TYR A 49 14.59 -8.73 6.86
CA TYR A 49 14.34 -7.69 5.85
C TYR A 49 12.91 -7.74 5.31
N ALA A 50 12.44 -6.59 4.85
CA ALA A 50 11.18 -6.38 4.17
C ALA A 50 11.43 -5.97 2.71
N PRO A 51 10.46 -6.13 1.80
CA PRO A 51 10.62 -5.65 0.43
C PRO A 51 10.72 -4.14 0.49
N ARG A 52 11.76 -3.58 -0.12
CA ARG A 52 11.76 -2.15 -0.37
C ARG A 52 11.06 -1.92 -1.71
N PRO A 53 9.93 -1.19 -1.75
CA PRO A 53 9.29 -0.85 -3.00
C PRO A 53 10.25 -0.04 -3.87
N SER A 54 10.26 -0.32 -5.16
CA SER A 54 11.02 0.48 -6.12
C SER A 54 10.48 1.90 -6.20
N ASN A 55 11.29 2.83 -6.70
CA ASN A 55 10.81 4.19 -6.93
C ASN A 55 9.78 4.15 -8.06
N GLY A 56 8.57 4.63 -7.81
CA GLY A 56 7.49 4.57 -8.77
C GLY A 56 6.36 5.56 -8.47
N PRO A 57 5.16 5.31 -9.01
CA PRO A 57 3.99 6.20 -8.88
C PRO A 57 3.63 6.59 -7.45
N HIS A 58 3.78 5.65 -6.52
CA HIS A 58 3.28 5.77 -5.15
C HIS A 58 4.43 5.81 -4.14
N LYS A 59 4.21 6.52 -3.03
CA LYS A 59 5.21 6.63 -1.95
C LYS A 59 5.35 5.30 -1.21
N LEU A 60 6.54 5.03 -0.68
CA LEU A 60 6.85 3.79 0.05
C LEU A 60 5.85 3.43 1.17
N ARG A 61 5.37 4.42 1.94
CA ARG A 61 4.39 4.20 3.03
C ARG A 61 2.93 4.12 2.57
N GLU A 62 2.66 4.53 1.33
CA GLU A 62 1.34 4.61 0.70
C GLU A 62 1.23 3.61 -0.47
N ALA A 63 2.09 2.59 -0.50
CA ALA A 63 2.16 1.58 -1.55
C ALA A 63 2.30 0.17 -0.97
N LEU A 64 1.90 -0.82 -1.77
CA LEU A 64 2.17 -2.23 -1.63
C LEU A 64 3.14 -2.68 -2.74
N PRO A 65 4.27 -3.32 -2.42
CA PRO A 65 5.08 -3.96 -3.45
C PRO A 65 4.41 -5.25 -3.95
N LEU A 66 4.67 -5.62 -5.20
CA LEU A 66 4.17 -6.87 -5.79
C LEU A 66 4.74 -8.15 -5.11
N VAL A 67 5.90 -8.11 -4.43
CA VAL A 67 6.68 -9.28 -3.89
C VAL A 67 7.28 -9.10 -2.49
N VAL A 68 7.64 -10.23 -1.84
CA VAL A 68 8.82 -10.42 -0.95
C VAL A 68 9.56 -11.75 -1.21
N SER A 69 10.89 -11.72 -1.19
CA SER A 69 11.76 -12.90 -1.06
C SER A 69 12.07 -13.16 0.42
N ILE A 70 12.00 -14.41 0.86
CA ILE A 70 12.75 -14.88 2.03
C ILE A 70 13.85 -15.76 1.46
N ASP A 71 15.06 -15.23 1.33
CA ASP A 71 16.23 -16.09 1.25
C ASP A 71 16.56 -16.54 2.67
N SER A 72 16.17 -17.76 3.01
CA SER A 72 16.97 -18.56 3.93
C SER A 72 17.90 -19.41 3.09
N THR A 73 19.10 -18.90 2.83
CA THR A 73 20.21 -19.75 2.41
C THR A 73 20.58 -20.62 3.62
N ARG A 74 20.13 -21.88 3.60
CA ARG A 74 20.90 -22.99 4.17
C ARG A 74 21.02 -24.05 3.09
N GLN A 75 22.24 -24.26 2.61
CA GLN A 75 22.61 -25.49 1.93
C GLN A 75 22.25 -26.66 2.84
N ILE A 76 21.50 -27.63 2.33
CA ILE A 76 21.39 -28.94 2.95
C ILE A 76 21.83 -29.95 1.90
N GLN A 77 22.99 -30.53 2.19
CA GLN A 77 23.57 -31.68 1.54
C GLN A 77 22.62 -32.87 1.68
N GLN A 78 22.53 -33.66 0.61
CA GLN A 78 21.66 -34.80 0.45
C GLN A 78 21.89 -35.88 1.53
N HIS A 79 20.81 -36.39 2.12
CA HIS A 79 20.75 -37.75 2.65
C HIS A 79 19.34 -38.32 2.41
N PRO A 80 19.21 -39.58 1.95
CA PRO A 80 17.92 -40.25 1.77
C PRO A 80 17.57 -41.12 3.00
N ALA A 81 16.29 -41.19 3.39
CA ALA A 81 15.56 -42.40 3.82
C ALA A 81 14.25 -42.08 4.59
N ASP A 82 13.15 -42.66 4.09
CA ASP A 82 12.07 -43.39 4.78
C ASP A 82 11.40 -42.85 6.07
N LYS A 83 10.14 -42.37 5.93
CA LYS A 83 8.88 -43.02 6.38
C LYS A 83 7.67 -42.06 6.30
N PRO A 84 6.42 -42.57 6.13
CA PRO A 84 5.24 -41.75 5.95
C PRO A 84 4.59 -41.41 7.30
N ALA A 85 4.34 -40.12 7.56
CA ALA A 85 3.61 -39.67 8.74
C ALA A 85 2.64 -38.53 8.39
N GLN A 86 1.35 -38.88 8.40
CA GLN A 86 0.17 -38.05 8.68
C GLN A 86 0.37 -36.54 8.60
N HIS A 87 -0.10 -35.93 7.51
CA HIS A 87 -0.14 -34.48 7.37
C HIS A 87 -1.26 -33.89 8.24
N ARG A 88 -0.90 -33.54 9.48
CA ARG A 88 -1.67 -32.64 10.34
C ARG A 88 -1.64 -31.25 9.68
N THR A 89 -2.82 -30.66 9.53
CA THR A 89 -3.04 -29.29 9.06
C THR A 89 -2.42 -28.29 10.03
N ASP A 90 -1.15 -27.94 9.82
CA ASP A 90 -0.55 -26.78 10.48
C ASP A 90 -0.30 -25.67 9.45
N GLU A 91 -1.18 -24.70 9.55
CA GLU A 91 -1.14 -23.35 9.01
C GLU A 91 0.21 -22.69 9.40
N ARG A 92 1.21 -22.72 8.51
CA ARG A 92 2.57 -22.19 8.79
C ARG A 92 3.00 -21.14 7.77
N ASP A 93 2.83 -19.89 8.21
CA ASP A 93 3.70 -18.71 8.07
C ASP A 93 4.49 -18.49 6.78
N ALA A 94 4.13 -17.43 6.07
CA ALA A 94 4.71 -17.14 4.76
C ALA A 94 4.30 -15.75 4.21
N ASP A 95 5.11 -14.69 4.45
CA ASP A 95 4.73 -13.30 4.11
C ASP A 95 5.31 -12.69 2.81
N LYS A 96 4.45 -12.28 1.85
CA LYS A 96 4.62 -11.40 0.66
C LYS A 96 3.28 -10.77 0.28
N ILE A 97 3.20 -9.47 0.02
CA ILE A 97 1.96 -8.77 0.38
C ILE A 97 0.78 -8.99 -0.59
N LEU A 98 0.94 -8.85 -1.91
CA LEU A 98 -0.20 -8.98 -2.84
C LEU A 98 -0.42 -10.42 -3.34
N LEU A 99 0.55 -10.99 -4.05
CA LEU A 99 0.38 -12.28 -4.74
C LEU A 99 0.43 -13.52 -3.83
N ARG A 100 1.08 -13.45 -2.66
CA ARG A 100 1.10 -14.55 -1.65
C ARG A 100 0.12 -14.32 -0.51
N ASN A 101 0.16 -13.18 0.17
CA ASN A 101 -0.58 -12.99 1.43
C ASN A 101 -2.05 -12.67 1.20
N ARG A 102 -2.34 -11.91 0.14
CA ARG A 102 -3.70 -11.52 -0.19
C ARG A 102 -4.34 -12.49 -1.17
N LEU A 103 -3.64 -12.82 -2.26
CA LEU A 103 -4.19 -13.65 -3.35
C LEU A 103 -3.80 -15.14 -3.29
N LYS A 104 -2.75 -15.51 -2.52
CA LYS A 104 -2.31 -16.90 -2.31
C LYS A 104 -1.95 -17.70 -3.59
N TYR A 105 -1.51 -17.04 -4.66
CA TYR A 105 -1.04 -17.71 -5.89
C TYR A 105 0.39 -18.26 -5.82
N ALA A 106 1.19 -17.82 -4.84
CA ALA A 106 2.60 -18.22 -4.72
C ALA A 106 2.98 -18.44 -3.26
N LEU A 107 3.75 -19.48 -2.98
CA LEU A 107 4.26 -19.87 -1.67
C LEU A 107 5.67 -19.29 -1.41
N THR A 108 6.59 -19.26 -2.38
CA THR A 108 7.98 -18.75 -2.21
C THR A 108 8.34 -17.55 -3.08
N GLY A 109 9.38 -16.77 -2.71
CA GLY A 109 9.72 -15.51 -3.42
C GLY A 109 10.10 -15.76 -4.88
N ARG A 110 10.75 -16.91 -5.08
CA ARG A 110 11.13 -17.45 -6.39
C ARG A 110 9.92 -17.67 -7.29
N GLU A 111 8.83 -18.23 -6.76
CA GLU A 111 7.59 -18.40 -7.53
C GLU A 111 7.00 -17.07 -7.97
N VAL A 112 7.04 -16.03 -7.13
CA VAL A 112 6.50 -14.73 -7.56
C VAL A 112 7.35 -14.12 -8.67
N ASN A 113 8.67 -14.22 -8.56
CA ASN A 113 9.57 -13.81 -9.64
C ASN A 113 9.31 -14.59 -10.93
N ALA A 114 8.99 -15.89 -10.83
CA ALA A 114 8.61 -16.69 -11.99
C ALA A 114 7.28 -16.20 -12.60
N ILE A 115 6.27 -15.90 -11.78
CA ILE A 115 4.97 -15.38 -12.25
C ILE A 115 5.13 -13.99 -12.91
N THR A 116 5.91 -13.07 -12.32
CA THR A 116 6.13 -11.74 -12.92
C THR A 116 6.97 -11.82 -14.19
N ALA A 117 7.94 -12.74 -14.25
CA ALA A 117 8.76 -12.98 -15.45
C ALA A 117 7.93 -13.54 -16.63
N GLN A 118 6.87 -14.30 -16.35
CA GLN A 118 5.93 -14.78 -17.36
C GLN A 118 5.05 -13.69 -17.97
N ARG A 119 5.16 -12.42 -17.52
CA ARG A 119 4.43 -11.26 -18.07
C ARG A 119 2.90 -11.35 -17.95
N LEU A 120 2.39 -12.19 -17.05
CA LEU A 120 0.96 -12.43 -16.86
C LEU A 120 0.24 -11.34 -16.05
N ILE A 121 1.00 -10.53 -15.31
CA ILE A 121 0.47 -9.50 -14.42
C ILE A 121 0.54 -8.15 -15.11
N LYS A 122 -0.61 -7.50 -15.26
CA LYS A 122 -0.75 -6.13 -15.72
C LYS A 122 -1.16 -5.22 -14.57
N VAL A 123 -0.49 -4.09 -14.44
CA VAL A 123 -0.88 -3.01 -13.53
C VAL A 123 -1.19 -1.78 -14.38
N ASP A 124 -2.40 -1.24 -14.26
CA ASP A 124 -2.95 -0.20 -15.11
C ASP A 124 -2.76 -0.51 -16.61
N GLY A 125 -3.14 -1.72 -17.03
CA GLY A 125 -3.03 -2.18 -18.43
C GLY A 125 -1.60 -2.45 -18.92
N LYS A 126 -0.56 -2.08 -18.16
CA LYS A 126 0.84 -2.29 -18.52
C LYS A 126 1.41 -3.52 -17.83
N VAL A 127 2.07 -4.39 -18.58
CA VAL A 127 2.77 -5.54 -18.03
C VAL A 127 3.88 -5.07 -17.08
N ARG A 128 3.89 -5.59 -15.85
CA ARG A 128 4.94 -5.29 -14.86
C ARG A 128 5.70 -6.56 -14.49
N THR A 129 6.99 -6.57 -14.82
CA THR A 129 7.92 -7.65 -14.47
C THR A 129 8.64 -7.40 -13.14
N ASP A 130 8.74 -6.13 -12.71
CA ASP A 130 9.40 -5.76 -11.46
C ASP A 130 8.61 -6.29 -10.25
N PRO A 131 9.18 -7.23 -9.48
CA PRO A 131 8.55 -7.79 -8.30
C PRO A 131 8.34 -6.74 -7.19
N THR A 132 9.13 -5.67 -7.14
CA THR A 132 9.04 -4.63 -6.10
C THR A 132 8.27 -3.39 -6.52
N TYR A 133 7.55 -3.47 -7.66
CA TYR A 133 6.78 -2.34 -8.17
C TYR A 133 5.75 -1.85 -7.12
N PRO A 134 5.72 -0.54 -6.80
CA PRO A 134 4.81 0.01 -5.81
C PRO A 134 3.40 0.16 -6.40
N THR A 135 2.51 -0.81 -6.12
CA THR A 135 1.07 -0.66 -6.38
C THR A 135 0.42 0.11 -5.25
N GLY A 136 -0.34 1.15 -5.57
CA GLY A 136 -0.93 2.04 -4.57
C GLY A 136 -2.45 2.07 -4.62
N PHE A 137 -2.99 3.06 -3.92
CA PHE A 137 -4.42 3.33 -3.92
C PHE A 137 -4.95 3.60 -5.34
N GLN A 138 -6.09 3.02 -5.70
CA GLN A 138 -6.76 3.10 -7.02
C GLN A 138 -6.07 2.41 -8.20
N ASP A 139 -4.92 1.76 -8.01
CA ASP A 139 -4.32 0.97 -9.09
C ASP A 139 -5.18 -0.25 -9.40
N VAL A 140 -5.28 -0.56 -10.70
CA VAL A 140 -5.96 -1.76 -11.21
C VAL A 140 -4.93 -2.82 -11.55
N VAL A 141 -5.05 -3.99 -10.93
CA VAL A 141 -4.20 -5.16 -11.16
C VAL A 141 -5.03 -6.22 -11.87
N SER A 142 -4.60 -6.60 -13.07
CA SER A 142 -5.28 -7.58 -13.93
C SER A 142 -4.38 -8.80 -14.12
N ILE A 143 -4.97 -10.00 -13.99
CA ILE A 143 -4.29 -11.28 -14.25
C ILE A 143 -4.96 -11.92 -15.47
N GLU A 144 -4.26 -11.92 -16.60
CA GLU A 144 -4.85 -12.35 -17.88
C GLU A 144 -5.25 -13.81 -17.88
N LYS A 145 -4.43 -14.68 -17.27
CA LYS A 145 -4.64 -16.12 -17.27
C LYS A 145 -5.89 -16.56 -16.51
N SER A 146 -6.26 -15.83 -15.45
CA SER A 146 -7.46 -16.12 -14.66
C SER A 146 -8.65 -15.25 -15.08
N GLY A 147 -8.45 -14.21 -15.89
CA GLY A 147 -9.48 -13.24 -16.23
C GLY A 147 -9.98 -12.42 -15.03
N GLU A 148 -9.22 -12.40 -13.92
CA GLU A 148 -9.61 -11.70 -12.70
C GLU A 148 -8.94 -10.31 -12.64
N HIS A 149 -9.75 -9.33 -12.23
CA HIS A 149 -9.34 -7.94 -12.08
C HIS A 149 -9.51 -7.50 -10.63
N PHE A 150 -8.56 -6.71 -10.16
CA PHE A 150 -8.52 -6.23 -8.79
C PHE A 150 -8.23 -4.74 -8.73
N ARG A 151 -8.93 -4.03 -7.84
CA ARG A 151 -8.65 -2.64 -7.48
C ARG A 151 -8.04 -2.59 -6.08
N ILE A 152 -6.95 -1.86 -5.92
CA ILE A 152 -6.30 -1.69 -4.61
C ILE A 152 -6.98 -0.53 -3.87
N LEU A 153 -7.65 -0.85 -2.76
CA LEU A 153 -8.39 0.10 -1.93
C LEU A 153 -7.94 0.03 -0.47
N TYR A 154 -8.42 0.96 0.35
CA TYR A 154 -8.27 0.91 1.79
C TYR A 154 -9.49 0.27 2.46
N ASP A 155 -9.24 -0.56 3.44
CA ASP A 155 -10.21 -1.05 4.43
C ASP A 155 -10.39 0.00 5.55
N ALA A 156 -11.52 0.01 6.26
CA ALA A 156 -11.83 0.94 7.36
C ALA A 156 -10.83 0.90 8.53
N LYS A 157 -9.99 -0.14 8.58
CA LYS A 157 -8.85 -0.27 9.51
C LYS A 157 -7.56 0.38 9.02
N GLY A 158 -7.54 0.99 7.83
CA GLY A 158 -6.34 1.58 7.24
C GLY A 158 -5.36 0.53 6.70
N ARG A 159 -5.87 -0.56 6.11
CA ARG A 159 -5.05 -1.58 5.45
C ARG A 159 -5.40 -1.62 3.98
N PHE A 160 -4.44 -2.03 3.14
CA PHE A 160 -4.73 -2.30 1.75
C PHE A 160 -5.53 -3.60 1.60
N ILE A 161 -6.65 -3.49 0.90
CA ILE A 161 -7.50 -4.60 0.47
C ILE A 161 -7.43 -4.72 -1.05
N VAL A 162 -7.45 -5.97 -1.50
CA VAL A 162 -7.52 -6.33 -2.91
C VAL A 162 -8.99 -6.57 -3.22
N HIS A 163 -9.65 -5.57 -3.81
CA HIS A 163 -11.07 -5.65 -4.13
C HIS A 163 -11.25 -6.25 -5.52
N ARG A 164 -12.01 -7.34 -5.63
CA ARG A 164 -12.36 -7.95 -6.93
C ARG A 164 -13.33 -7.03 -7.66
N ILE A 165 -13.04 -6.72 -8.93
CA ILE A 165 -13.87 -5.86 -9.78
C ILE A 165 -14.24 -6.58 -11.08
N THR A 166 -15.24 -6.05 -11.78
CA THR A 166 -15.61 -6.51 -13.13
C THR A 166 -14.63 -6.00 -14.18
N ALA A 167 -14.63 -6.60 -15.37
CA ALA A 167 -13.80 -6.16 -16.49
C ALA A 167 -14.15 -4.73 -16.93
N GLU A 168 -15.43 -4.34 -16.90
CA GLU A 168 -15.88 -2.98 -17.21
C GLU A 168 -15.27 -1.94 -16.27
N GLU A 169 -15.30 -2.20 -14.96
CA GLU A 169 -14.68 -1.30 -13.99
C GLU A 169 -13.15 -1.30 -14.08
N ALA A 170 -12.54 -2.37 -14.60
CA ALA A 170 -11.10 -2.47 -14.77
C ALA A 170 -10.55 -1.60 -15.92
N THR A 171 -11.43 -1.12 -16.82
CA THR A 171 -11.04 -0.22 -17.92
C THR A 171 -10.65 1.17 -17.44
N TYR A 172 -11.24 1.64 -16.34
CA TYR A 172 -11.00 2.99 -15.83
C TYR A 172 -10.45 2.99 -14.40
N LYS A 173 -9.87 4.13 -14.01
CA LYS A 173 -9.51 4.39 -12.62
C LYS A 173 -9.69 5.85 -12.24
N LEU A 174 -9.81 6.09 -10.95
CA LEU A 174 -9.93 7.44 -10.42
C LEU A 174 -8.57 8.02 -10.10
N LEU A 175 -8.33 9.26 -10.51
CA LEU A 175 -7.09 9.99 -10.30
C LEU A 175 -7.37 11.34 -9.64
N LYS A 176 -6.97 11.51 -8.37
CA LYS A 176 -6.95 12.83 -7.74
C LYS A 176 -5.92 13.74 -8.37
N VAL A 177 -6.31 14.96 -8.72
CA VAL A 177 -5.46 16.04 -9.23
C VAL A 177 -4.68 16.66 -8.08
N LYS A 178 -3.35 16.60 -8.15
CA LYS A 178 -2.44 17.21 -7.17
C LYS A 178 -2.04 18.62 -7.55
N LYS A 179 -1.84 18.89 -8.84
CA LYS A 179 -1.39 20.20 -9.36
C LYS A 179 -1.96 20.43 -10.74
N VAL A 180 -2.29 21.68 -11.04
CA VAL A 180 -2.62 22.17 -12.38
C VAL A 180 -1.59 23.23 -12.73
N GLN A 181 -0.88 23.08 -13.85
CA GLN A 181 0.22 23.96 -14.23
C GLN A 181 0.25 24.18 -15.75
N LEU A 182 0.79 25.32 -16.17
CA LEU A 182 1.12 25.59 -17.58
C LEU A 182 2.55 25.09 -17.84
N GLY A 183 2.71 24.25 -18.85
CA GLY A 183 3.99 23.74 -19.30
C GLY A 183 4.65 24.65 -20.33
N ALA A 184 5.75 24.17 -20.92
CA ALA A 184 6.40 24.84 -22.03
C ALA A 184 5.40 25.12 -23.17
N ARG A 185 5.52 26.29 -23.80
CA ARG A 185 4.60 26.78 -24.85
C ARG A 185 3.15 27.00 -24.36
N GLY A 186 2.95 27.23 -23.07
CA GLY A 186 1.62 27.54 -22.52
C GLY A 186 0.65 26.37 -22.50
N VAL A 187 1.14 25.13 -22.65
CA VAL A 187 0.29 23.94 -22.68
C VAL A 187 -0.19 23.58 -21.26
N PRO A 188 -1.50 23.63 -20.95
CA PRO A 188 -1.99 23.23 -19.64
C PRO A 188 -1.83 21.73 -19.42
N HIS A 189 -1.41 21.37 -18.21
CA HIS A 189 -1.33 19.97 -17.79
C HIS A 189 -1.71 19.81 -16.31
N VAL A 190 -2.31 18.67 -16.00
CA VAL A 190 -2.57 18.23 -14.63
C VAL A 190 -1.58 17.15 -14.23
N VAL A 191 -1.14 17.20 -12.97
CA VAL A 191 -0.35 16.15 -12.33
C VAL A 191 -1.23 15.44 -11.32
N THR A 192 -1.33 14.12 -11.44
CA THR A 192 -2.19 13.28 -10.62
C THR A 192 -1.45 12.66 -9.43
N HIS A 193 -2.20 12.02 -8.55
CA HIS A 193 -1.64 11.42 -7.34
C HIS A 193 -0.67 10.26 -7.59
N ASP A 194 -0.86 9.50 -8.65
CA ASP A 194 -0.02 8.41 -9.15
C ASP A 194 1.14 8.92 -10.05
N GLY A 195 1.38 10.23 -10.09
CA GLY A 195 2.51 10.81 -10.81
C GLY A 195 2.36 10.83 -12.33
N ARG A 196 1.15 10.64 -12.87
CA ARG A 196 0.88 10.86 -14.30
C ARG A 196 0.73 12.36 -14.57
N THR A 197 1.09 12.72 -15.80
CA THR A 197 0.88 14.07 -16.33
C THR A 197 -0.06 13.97 -17.52
N ILE A 198 -1.24 14.58 -17.42
CA ILE A 198 -2.24 14.60 -18.48
C ILE A 198 -2.26 16.01 -19.07
N ARG A 199 -2.04 16.11 -20.39
CA ARG A 199 -2.01 17.37 -21.11
C ARG A 199 -3.39 17.71 -21.64
N TYR A 200 -3.65 19.00 -21.83
CA TYR A 200 -4.94 19.53 -22.31
C TYR A 200 -6.13 19.03 -21.47
N PRO A 201 -6.08 19.18 -20.13
CA PRO A 201 -7.26 18.93 -19.30
C PRO A 201 -8.35 19.97 -19.59
N ASP A 202 -9.59 19.64 -19.26
CA ASP A 202 -10.68 20.61 -19.24
C ASP A 202 -10.36 21.78 -18.28
N PRO A 203 -10.56 23.05 -18.69
CA PRO A 203 -10.31 24.21 -17.83
C PRO A 203 -11.08 24.22 -16.50
N ALA A 204 -12.19 23.49 -16.41
CA ALA A 204 -12.98 23.37 -15.18
C ALA A 204 -12.28 22.53 -14.10
N ILE A 205 -11.31 21.69 -14.46
CA ILE A 205 -10.62 20.79 -13.53
C ILE A 205 -9.66 21.58 -12.63
N LYS A 206 -9.90 21.52 -11.32
CA LYS A 206 -9.10 22.20 -10.29
C LYS A 206 -8.29 21.22 -9.45
N VAL A 207 -7.45 21.77 -8.58
CA VAL A 207 -6.66 20.99 -7.63
C VAL A 207 -7.58 20.36 -6.57
N ASN A 208 -7.33 19.09 -6.25
CA ASN A 208 -8.11 18.20 -5.37
C ASN A 208 -9.35 17.55 -5.99
N ASP A 209 -9.74 17.94 -7.20
CA ASP A 209 -10.75 17.23 -7.98
C ASP A 209 -10.23 15.83 -8.35
N THR A 210 -11.15 14.95 -8.73
CA THR A 210 -10.80 13.60 -9.15
C THR A 210 -11.28 13.38 -10.58
N VAL A 211 -10.38 12.90 -11.44
CA VAL A 211 -10.69 12.57 -12.84
C VAL A 211 -10.90 11.07 -12.98
N ARG A 212 -11.94 10.68 -13.71
CA ARG A 212 -12.13 9.33 -14.21
C ARG A 212 -11.27 9.16 -15.46
N PHE A 213 -10.25 8.33 -15.34
CA PHE A 213 -9.22 8.12 -16.36
C PHE A 213 -9.41 6.76 -17.01
N ASP A 214 -9.48 6.74 -18.33
CA ASP A 214 -9.45 5.50 -19.09
C ASP A 214 -8.01 4.99 -19.21
N ILE A 215 -7.78 3.75 -18.80
CA ILE A 215 -6.46 3.13 -18.76
C ILE A 215 -5.96 2.83 -20.17
N GLU A 216 -6.86 2.48 -21.09
CA GLU A 216 -6.51 2.09 -22.46
C GLU A 216 -6.19 3.30 -23.34
N SER A 217 -7.13 4.23 -23.48
CA SER A 217 -6.94 5.44 -24.30
C SER A 217 -6.01 6.47 -23.66
N GLN A 218 -5.74 6.34 -22.35
CA GLN A 218 -4.97 7.29 -21.55
C GLN A 218 -5.54 8.71 -21.56
N LYS A 219 -6.87 8.84 -21.66
CA LYS A 219 -7.58 10.12 -21.66
C LYS A 219 -8.51 10.24 -20.44
N ILE A 220 -8.91 11.48 -20.14
CA ILE A 220 -9.92 11.77 -19.13
C ILE A 220 -11.29 11.52 -19.77
N LEU A 221 -12.13 10.74 -19.11
CA LEU A 221 -13.52 10.50 -19.51
C LEU A 221 -14.46 11.52 -18.87
N ASP A 222 -14.29 11.71 -17.57
CA ASP A 222 -15.17 12.53 -16.74
C ASP A 222 -14.38 13.04 -15.52
N PHE A 223 -14.90 14.02 -14.80
CA PHE A 223 -14.29 14.51 -13.57
C PHE A 223 -15.34 14.87 -12.52
N VAL A 224 -14.94 14.75 -11.26
CA VAL A 224 -15.74 15.09 -10.10
C VAL A 224 -15.06 16.21 -9.33
N THR A 225 -15.81 17.28 -9.10
CA THR A 225 -15.36 18.45 -8.35
C THR A 225 -15.27 18.15 -6.85
N PHE A 226 -14.26 18.73 -6.21
CA PHE A 226 -14.12 18.72 -4.76
C PHE A 226 -15.00 19.81 -4.14
N ASP A 227 -16.25 19.48 -3.84
CA ASP A 227 -17.19 20.37 -3.18
C ASP A 227 -18.01 19.66 -2.09
N THR A 228 -18.77 20.43 -1.32
CA THR A 228 -19.72 19.94 -0.32
C THR A 228 -20.74 19.03 -1.00
N GLY A 229 -21.07 17.89 -0.38
CA GLY A 229 -21.92 16.86 -1.00
C GLY A 229 -21.16 15.81 -1.82
N ALA A 230 -19.87 16.01 -2.12
CA ALA A 230 -19.07 14.99 -2.77
C ALA A 230 -18.83 13.78 -1.85
N THR A 231 -18.89 12.58 -2.42
CA THR A 231 -18.56 11.34 -1.73
C THR A 231 -17.05 11.15 -1.74
N VAL A 232 -16.45 10.92 -0.57
CA VAL A 232 -15.00 10.83 -0.40
C VAL A 232 -14.58 9.57 0.35
N MET A 233 -13.35 9.14 0.09
CA MET A 233 -12.61 8.18 0.90
C MET A 233 -11.36 8.84 1.48
N VAL A 234 -11.05 8.53 2.73
CA VAL A 234 -9.83 9.00 3.39
C VAL A 234 -8.66 8.09 3.06
N THR A 235 -7.55 8.66 2.59
CA THR A 235 -6.35 7.92 2.16
C THR A 235 -5.21 7.96 3.18
N GLY A 236 -5.33 8.71 4.28
CA GLY A 236 -4.27 8.86 5.28
C GLY A 236 -4.72 9.33 6.66
N GLY A 237 -3.86 9.12 7.66
CA GLY A 237 -4.12 9.47 9.07
C GLY A 237 -4.97 8.45 9.81
N ARG A 238 -5.49 8.82 10.99
CA ARG A 238 -6.26 7.91 11.88
C ARG A 238 -7.59 7.42 11.27
N ASN A 239 -8.17 8.23 10.38
CA ASN A 239 -9.45 7.95 9.72
C ASN A 239 -9.28 7.26 8.35
N MET A 240 -8.08 6.76 8.03
CA MET A 240 -7.79 6.11 6.74
C MET A 240 -8.74 4.94 6.45
N GLY A 241 -9.18 4.86 5.19
CA GLY A 241 -10.14 3.87 4.68
C GLY A 241 -11.59 4.13 5.05
N ARG A 242 -11.90 5.20 5.79
CA ARG A 242 -13.27 5.64 6.00
C ARG A 242 -13.82 6.34 4.78
N ALA A 243 -15.10 6.14 4.48
CA ALA A 243 -15.82 6.85 3.43
C ALA A 243 -16.97 7.67 4.02
N GLY A 244 -17.43 8.67 3.28
CA GLY A 244 -18.53 9.53 3.68
C GLY A 244 -18.72 10.69 2.73
N VAL A 245 -19.64 11.59 3.06
CA VAL A 245 -19.96 12.79 2.28
C VAL A 245 -19.32 14.01 2.94
N ILE A 246 -18.75 14.92 2.15
CA ILE A 246 -18.21 16.19 2.66
C ILE A 246 -19.38 17.05 3.16
N THR A 247 -19.35 17.44 4.42
CA THR A 247 -20.34 18.37 5.01
C THR A 247 -19.86 19.81 5.01
N GLY A 248 -18.55 20.03 5.13
CA GLY A 248 -17.99 21.37 5.12
C GLY A 248 -16.47 21.37 5.10
N LYS A 249 -15.91 22.51 4.68
CA LYS A 249 -14.46 22.76 4.63
C LYS A 249 -14.13 23.97 5.49
N GLU A 250 -13.22 23.78 6.43
CA GLU A 250 -12.63 24.85 7.22
C GLU A 250 -11.27 25.24 6.62
N ARG A 251 -11.13 26.53 6.28
CA ARG A 251 -9.90 27.07 5.70
C ARG A 251 -9.10 27.76 6.79
N HIS A 252 -7.87 27.31 6.97
CA HIS A 252 -6.94 27.95 7.92
C HIS A 252 -5.81 28.63 7.15
N LEU A 253 -5.77 29.96 7.21
CA LEU A 253 -4.69 30.73 6.57
C LEU A 253 -3.35 30.39 7.23
N GLY A 254 -2.37 29.94 6.43
CA GLY A 254 -1.06 29.49 6.93
C GLY A 254 -1.06 28.10 7.59
N GLY A 255 -2.23 27.45 7.71
CA GLY A 255 -2.39 26.12 8.31
C GLY A 255 -2.79 25.05 7.30
N PHE A 256 -3.14 23.88 7.82
CA PHE A 256 -3.73 22.81 7.01
C PHE A 256 -5.25 22.97 6.98
N ASP A 257 -5.83 23.07 5.79
CA ASP A 257 -7.29 23.02 5.62
C ASP A 257 -7.87 21.71 6.17
N ILE A 258 -8.95 21.83 6.94
CA ILE A 258 -9.67 20.71 7.55
C ILE A 258 -10.99 20.49 6.81
N VAL A 259 -11.31 19.22 6.59
CA VAL A 259 -12.54 18.79 5.90
C VAL A 259 -13.36 17.96 6.88
N HIS A 260 -14.61 18.35 7.07
CA HIS A 260 -15.60 17.62 7.85
C HIS A 260 -16.35 16.66 6.94
N ILE A 261 -16.44 15.40 7.37
CA ILE A 261 -17.00 14.30 6.60
C ILE A 261 -18.02 13.58 7.48
N ARG A 262 -19.17 13.27 6.91
CA ARG A 262 -20.23 12.48 7.53
C ARG A 262 -20.31 11.11 6.90
N ASP A 263 -20.20 10.08 7.71
CA ASP A 263 -20.35 8.68 7.30
C ASP A 263 -21.82 8.33 7.02
N VAL A 264 -22.10 7.19 6.39
CA VAL A 264 -23.47 6.71 6.08
C VAL A 264 -24.29 6.47 7.35
N LEU A 265 -23.63 6.12 8.46
CA LEU A 265 -24.26 5.97 9.77
C LEU A 265 -24.46 7.31 10.52
N GLY A 266 -24.25 8.45 9.87
CA GLY A 266 -24.38 9.78 10.50
C GLY A 266 -23.25 10.15 11.46
N ARG A 267 -22.15 9.40 11.47
CA ARG A 267 -20.97 9.67 12.31
C ARG A 267 -20.09 10.73 11.65
N ASP A 268 -19.91 11.85 12.32
CA ASP A 268 -19.04 12.94 11.84
C ASP A 268 -17.58 12.71 12.25
N PHE A 269 -16.66 13.06 11.34
CA PHE A 269 -15.23 13.07 11.61
C PHE A 269 -14.51 14.07 10.69
N SER A 270 -13.31 14.49 11.11
CA SER A 270 -12.52 15.46 10.36
C SER A 270 -11.17 14.90 9.92
N THR A 271 -10.68 15.37 8.79
CA THR A 271 -9.34 15.05 8.27
C THR A 271 -8.74 16.25 7.54
N ARG A 272 -7.42 16.22 7.31
CA ARG A 272 -6.75 17.23 6.48
C ARG A 272 -7.15 17.05 5.01
N LEU A 273 -7.27 18.15 4.29
CA LEU A 273 -7.54 18.19 2.84
C LEU A 273 -6.64 17.24 2.02
N SER A 274 -5.36 17.12 2.41
CA SER A 274 -4.40 16.25 1.74
C SER A 274 -4.80 14.77 1.73
N ASN A 275 -5.52 14.34 2.77
CA ASN A 275 -5.89 12.94 3.01
C ASN A 275 -7.27 12.59 2.46
N VAL A 276 -7.98 13.55 1.85
CA VAL A 276 -9.30 13.33 1.27
C VAL A 276 -9.17 12.99 -0.21
N PHE A 277 -9.90 11.98 -0.68
CA PHE A 277 -9.96 11.59 -2.08
C PHE A 277 -11.42 11.49 -2.50
N VAL A 278 -11.81 12.20 -3.57
CA VAL A 278 -13.19 12.18 -4.07
C VAL A 278 -13.41 10.90 -4.87
N ILE A 279 -14.47 10.17 -4.54
CA ILE A 279 -14.82 8.91 -5.21
C ILE A 279 -16.13 8.99 -6.00
N GLY A 280 -16.94 10.04 -5.82
CA GLY A 280 -18.18 10.26 -6.55
C GLY A 280 -18.99 11.43 -6.00
N THR A 281 -20.24 11.53 -6.41
CA THR A 281 -21.18 12.61 -6.01
C THR A 281 -22.42 12.02 -5.35
N ASP A 282 -23.09 12.80 -4.51
CA ASP A 282 -24.44 12.49 -3.98
C ASP A 282 -24.59 11.11 -3.31
N GLY A 283 -23.57 10.70 -2.55
CA GLY A 283 -23.53 9.40 -1.89
C GLY A 283 -23.32 8.19 -2.81
N LYS A 284 -23.22 8.40 -4.14
CA LYS A 284 -22.97 7.35 -5.13
C LYS A 284 -21.48 7.33 -5.51
N PRO A 285 -20.71 6.31 -5.07
CA PRO A 285 -19.33 6.16 -5.50
C PRO A 285 -19.27 5.73 -6.97
N MET A 286 -18.31 6.26 -7.72
CA MET A 286 -18.02 5.84 -9.10
C MET A 286 -17.28 4.50 -9.19
N ILE A 287 -16.91 3.91 -8.06
CA ILE A 287 -16.17 2.66 -7.96
C ILE A 287 -16.89 1.70 -7.03
N SER A 288 -16.63 0.40 -7.20
CA SER A 288 -17.07 -0.60 -6.24
C SER A 288 -16.32 -0.46 -4.91
N MET A 289 -17.08 -0.49 -3.83
CA MET A 289 -16.56 -0.30 -2.48
C MET A 289 -16.35 -1.65 -1.76
N PRO A 290 -15.31 -1.76 -0.92
CA PRO A 290 -15.06 -2.98 -0.16
C PRO A 290 -16.18 -3.22 0.86
N ARG A 291 -16.26 -4.47 1.36
CA ARG A 291 -17.29 -4.90 2.33
C ARG A 291 -17.34 -3.94 3.52
N GLY A 292 -18.54 -3.44 3.84
CA GLY A 292 -18.75 -2.44 4.88
C GLY A 292 -18.74 -0.99 4.38
N GLY A 293 -18.55 -0.75 3.08
CA GLY A 293 -18.78 0.57 2.46
C GLY A 293 -17.87 1.69 2.95
N GLY A 294 -16.78 1.38 3.66
CA GLY A 294 -15.93 2.38 4.31
C GLY A 294 -16.46 2.88 5.66
N VAL A 295 -17.48 2.23 6.23
CA VAL A 295 -17.97 2.56 7.57
C VAL A 295 -17.05 1.94 8.62
N LYS A 296 -16.58 2.74 9.56
CA LYS A 296 -15.77 2.24 10.69
C LYS A 296 -16.66 1.97 11.90
N LEU A 297 -16.77 0.69 12.26
CA LEU A 297 -17.44 0.24 13.47
C LEU A 297 -16.63 0.60 14.72
N THR A 298 -17.33 0.77 15.84
CA THR A 298 -16.69 0.92 17.15
C THR A 298 -16.10 -0.41 17.60
N ILE A 299 -15.20 -0.37 18.58
CA ILE A 299 -14.51 -1.58 19.09
C ILE A 299 -15.53 -2.59 19.65
N THR A 300 -16.58 -2.11 20.32
CA THR A 300 -17.66 -2.94 20.86
C THR A 300 -18.50 -3.56 19.75
N GLU A 301 -18.92 -2.77 18.76
CA GLU A 301 -19.68 -3.27 17.60
C GLU A 301 -18.89 -4.33 16.82
N GLU A 302 -17.60 -4.11 16.62
CA GLU A 302 -16.74 -5.07 15.94
C GLU A 302 -16.60 -6.38 16.74
N ARG A 303 -16.46 -6.29 18.07
CA ARG A 303 -16.41 -7.44 18.97
C ARG A 303 -17.71 -8.25 18.89
N ASP A 304 -18.85 -7.59 18.95
CA ASP A 304 -20.16 -8.24 18.92
C ASP A 304 -20.44 -8.87 17.56
N GLN A 305 -20.09 -8.17 16.47
CA GLN A 305 -20.17 -8.74 15.13
C GLN A 305 -19.29 -9.98 14.98
N ARG A 306 -18.07 -9.97 15.55
CA ARG A 306 -17.17 -11.12 15.54
C ARG A 306 -17.71 -12.30 16.35
N ARG A 307 -18.35 -12.04 17.49
CA ARG A 307 -19.01 -13.07 18.32
C ARG A 307 -20.17 -13.71 17.58
N ARG A 308 -21.07 -12.91 17.02
CA ARG A 308 -22.19 -13.39 16.19
C ARG A 308 -21.70 -14.23 15.01
N GLN A 309 -20.60 -13.84 14.37
CA GLN A 309 -20.01 -14.62 13.28
C GLN A 309 -19.41 -15.95 13.75
N LYS A 310 -18.88 -16.04 14.96
CA LYS A 310 -18.38 -17.29 15.55
C LYS A 310 -19.52 -18.22 15.93
N GLU A 311 -20.52 -17.68 16.62
CA GLU A 311 -21.75 -18.39 16.99
C GLU A 311 -22.46 -18.95 15.74
N ALA A 312 -22.59 -18.15 14.69
CA ALA A 312 -23.16 -18.58 13.41
C ALA A 312 -22.33 -19.66 12.69
N ARG A 313 -21.03 -19.76 12.99
CA ARG A 313 -20.14 -20.82 12.47
C ARG A 313 -20.11 -22.06 13.36
N GLY A 314 -20.86 -22.07 14.46
CA GLY A 314 -20.87 -23.17 15.44
C GLY A 314 -19.54 -23.33 16.20
N GLN A 315 -18.77 -22.24 16.34
CA GLN A 315 -17.51 -22.18 17.09
C GLN A 315 -17.62 -21.32 18.33
#